data_AF-A0A960CWD5-F1
#
_entry.id   AF-A0A960CWD5-F1
#
_cell.length_a   1.000
_cell.length_b   1.000
_cell.length_c   1.000
_cell.angle_alpha   90.00
_cell.angle_beta   90.00
_cell.angle_gamma   90.00
#
_symmetry.space_group_name_H-M   'P 1'
#
loop_
_entity.id
_entity.type
_entity.pdbx_description
1 polymer ?
#
loop_
_entity_poly.entity_id
_entity_poly.type
_entity_poly.pdbx_seq_one_letter_code
_entity_poly.pdbx_strand_id
1 'polypeptide(L)' 'HVAFTAADSGAVDAFYATALGLGAESLHAPRLWPEYHPGYYGGFVRDPDGNNVEAVFHGAQPAAQTPTNSA' A
#
# COMPACT_ATOMS: atom_id res chain seq x y z
N HIS A 1 -4.48 4.16 -14.74
CA HIS A 1 -4.35 3.93 -13.29
C HIS A 1 -5.68 3.40 -12.80
N VAL A 2 -5.65 2.31 -12.03
CA VAL A 2 -6.83 1.67 -11.45
C VAL A 2 -6.48 1.24 -10.04
N ALA A 3 -7.40 1.47 -9.10
CA ALA A 3 -7.25 1.10 -7.71
C ALA A 3 -8.37 0.15 -7.30
N PHE A 4 -8.00 -0.96 -6.67
CA PHE A 4 -8.92 -1.93 -6.09
C PHE A 4 -8.95 -1.76 -4.58
N THR A 5 -10.15 -1.65 -4.00
CA THR A 5 -10.32 -1.61 -2.55
C THR A 5 -9.98 -2.97 -1.94
N ALA A 6 -9.05 -2.97 -1.01
CA ALA A 6 -8.66 -4.12 -0.20
C ALA A 6 -9.42 -4.13 1.14
N ALA A 7 -9.60 -5.33 1.71
CA ALA A 7 -10.32 -5.50 2.97
C ALA A 7 -9.54 -4.99 4.20
N ASP A 8 -8.21 -5.11 4.15
CA ASP A 8 -7.28 -4.70 5.21
C ASP A 8 -5.87 -4.47 4.62
N SER A 9 -4.91 -4.07 5.46
CA SER A 9 -3.52 -3.86 5.02
C SER A 9 -2.83 -5.16 4.59
N GLY A 10 -3.18 -6.30 5.20
CA GLY A 10 -2.62 -7.60 4.83
C GLY A 10 -3.02 -8.05 3.42
N ALA A 11 -4.23 -7.69 2.98
CA ALA A 11 -4.66 -7.90 1.60
C ALA A 11 -3.87 -7.03 0.60
N VAL A 12 -3.47 -5.82 0.98
CA VAL A 12 -2.58 -4.97 0.17
C VAL A 12 -1.19 -5.60 0.07
N ASP A 13 -0.64 -6.08 1.19
CA ASP A 13 0.65 -6.78 1.23
C ASP A 13 0.64 -8.04 0.35
N ALA A 14 -0.42 -8.85 0.47
CA ALA A 14 -0.58 -10.08 -0.29
C ALA A 14 -0.70 -9.81 -1.81
N PHE A 15 -1.47 -8.78 -2.20
CA PHE A 15 -1.56 -8.33 -3.59
C PHE A 15 -0.17 -7.98 -4.13
N TYR A 16 0.56 -7.13 -3.42
CA TYR A 16 1.85 -6.63 -3.86
C TYR A 16 2.90 -7.75 -3.95
N ALA A 17 3.01 -8.59 -2.91
CA ALA A 17 3.94 -9.72 -2.91
C ALA A 17 3.65 -10.72 -4.04
N THR A 18 2.36 -11.01 -4.29
CA THR A 18 1.95 -11.90 -5.39
C THR A 18 2.29 -11.29 -6.75
N ALA A 19 2.02 -10.00 -6.94
CA ALA A 19 2.35 -9.30 -8.19
C ALA A 19 3.86 -9.34 -8.48
N LEU A 20 4.70 -9.08 -7.47
CA LEU A 20 6.16 -9.22 -7.63
C LEU A 20 6.59 -10.65 -7.93
N GLY A 21 5.97 -11.66 -7.30
CA GLY A 21 6.22 -13.07 -7.59
C GLY A 21 5.88 -13.47 -9.03
N LEU A 22 4.96 -12.74 -9.68
CA LEU A 22 4.59 -12.91 -11.08
C LEU A 22 5.44 -12.05 -12.03
N GLY A 23 6.43 -11.30 -11.51
CA GLY A 23 7.33 -10.48 -12.31
C GLY A 23 6.81 -9.08 -12.61
N ALA A 24 5.77 -8.60 -11.92
CA ALA A 24 5.33 -7.21 -12.04
C ALA A 24 6.42 -6.25 -11.55
N GLU A 25 6.54 -5.08 -12.19
CA GLU A 25 7.43 -4.03 -11.72
C GLU A 25 6.86 -3.38 -10.46
N SER A 26 7.69 -3.27 -9.42
CA SER A 26 7.37 -2.46 -8.25
C SER A 26 7.42 -0.98 -8.60
N LEU A 27 6.33 -0.25 -8.33
CA LEU A 27 6.35 1.21 -8.36
C LEU A 27 6.55 1.76 -6.95
N HIS A 28 5.70 1.31 -6.02
CA HIS A 28 5.76 1.71 -4.62
C HIS A 28 5.31 0.55 -3.72
N ALA A 29 6.18 0.20 -2.77
CA ALA A 29 5.87 -0.81 -1.76
C ALA A 29 4.68 -0.38 -0.88
N PRO A 30 3.91 -1.35 -0.34
CA PRO A 30 2.84 -1.10 0.61
C PRO A 30 3.32 -0.24 1.77
N ARG A 31 2.68 0.91 1.95
CA ARG A 31 2.91 1.82 3.07
C ARG A 31 1.68 2.68 3.33
N LEU A 32 1.72 3.40 4.45
CA LEU A 32 0.82 4.53 4.68
C LEU A 32 1.18 5.69 3.74
N TRP A 33 0.15 6.33 3.19
CA TRP A 33 0.21 7.52 2.35
C TRP A 33 -0.52 8.69 3.03
N PRO A 34 0.04 9.23 4.15
CA PRO A 34 -0.58 10.35 4.87
C PRO A 34 -0.77 11.60 3.99
N GLU A 35 -0.02 11.72 2.90
CA GLU A 35 -0.18 12.78 1.90
C GLU A 35 -1.49 12.72 1.10
N TYR A 36 -2.19 11.57 1.08
CA TYR A 36 -3.50 11.44 0.44
C TYR A 36 -4.64 11.69 1.41
N HIS A 37 -4.72 10.88 2.47
CA HIS A 37 -5.54 11.15 3.66
C HIS A 37 -5.17 10.18 4.80
N PRO A 38 -5.56 10.46 6.06
CA PRO A 38 -5.34 9.54 7.16
C PRO A 38 -5.91 8.15 6.88
N GLY A 39 -5.10 7.12 7.16
CA GLY A 39 -5.46 5.72 6.99
C GLY A 39 -5.43 5.16 5.58
N TYR A 40 -4.94 5.93 4.60
CA TYR A 40 -4.65 5.43 3.27
C TYR A 40 -3.41 4.51 3.29
N TYR A 41 -3.59 3.22 3.11
CA TYR A 41 -2.53 2.23 2.97
C TYR A 41 -2.62 1.58 1.59
N GLY A 42 -1.57 1.71 0.79
CA GLY A 42 -1.62 1.29 -0.62
C GLY A 42 -0.28 0.80 -1.14
N GLY A 43 -0.34 -0.10 -2.11
CA GLY A 43 0.80 -0.67 -2.84
C GLY A 43 0.54 -0.67 -4.34
N PHE A 44 1.60 -0.40 -5.12
CA PHE A 44 1.50 -0.05 -6.55
C PHE A 44 2.47 -0.88 -7.39
N VAL A 45 1.98 -1.42 -8.51
CA VAL A 45 2.77 -2.18 -9.48
C VAL A 45 2.41 -1.80 -10.92
N ARG A 46 3.28 -2.12 -11.88
CA ARG A 46 2.91 -2.10 -13.32
C ARG A 46 2.29 -3.42 -13.75
N ASP A 47 1.22 -3.34 -14.51
CA ASP A 47 0.76 -4.47 -15.32
C ASP A 47 1.59 -4.60 -16.63
N PRO A 48 1.40 -5.68 -17.41
CA PRO A 48 2.14 -5.91 -18.66
C PRO A 48 1.91 -4.84 -19.74
N ASP A 49 0.80 -4.11 -19.67
CA ASP A 49 0.48 -3.02 -20.59
C ASP A 49 1.04 -1.66 -20.10
N GLY A 50 1.73 -1.66 -18.95
CA GLY A 50 2.33 -0.48 -18.36
C GLY A 50 1.35 0.38 -17.56
N ASN A 51 0.17 -0.12 -17.19
CA ASN A 51 -0.79 0.60 -16.35
C ASN A 51 -0.37 0.61 -14.87
N ASN A 52 -0.77 1.66 -14.15
CA ASN A 52 -0.60 1.74 -12.69
C ASN A 52 -1.73 0.98 -12.02
N VAL A 53 -1.43 -0.17 -11.42
CA VAL A 53 -2.41 -0.96 -10.67
C VAL A 53 -2.11 -0.85 -9.19
N GLU A 54 -3.15 -0.52 -8.43
CA GLU A 54 -3.08 -0.30 -6.99
C GLU A 54 -4.05 -1.23 -6.25
N ALA A 55 -3.62 -1.73 -5.08
CA ALA A 55 -4.51 -2.17 -4.03
C ALA A 55 -4.44 -1.17 -2.86
N VAL A 56 -5.61 -0.77 -2.35
CA VAL A 56 -5.73 0.27 -1.32
C VAL A 56 -6.69 -0.12 -0.21
N PHE A 57 -6.28 0.12 1.04
CA PHE A 57 -7.10 0.03 2.23
C PHE A 57 -7.18 1.41 2.91
N HIS A 58 -8.39 1.89 3.21
CA HIS A 58 -8.62 3.23 3.77
C HIS A 58 -8.76 3.27 5.30
N GLY A 59 -8.60 2.13 5.98
CA GLY A 59 -8.80 2.00 7.43
C GLY A 59 -7.51 1.76 8.22
N ALA A 60 -6.33 1.97 7.63
CA ALA A 60 -5.09 1.68 8.31
C ALA A 60 -4.84 2.67 9.46
N GLN A 61 -4.32 2.19 10.58
CA GLN A 61 -3.89 3.08 11.65
C GLN A 61 -2.41 3.41 11.48
N PRO A 62 -1.99 4.67 11.68
CA PRO A 62 -0.59 4.98 11.87
C PRO A 62 -0.01 4.10 12.98
N ALA A 63 1.19 3.58 12.79
CA ALA A 63 1.92 2.95 13.90
C ALA A 63 1.95 3.96 15.07
N ALA A 64 1.58 3.51 16.27
CA ALA A 64 1.59 4.35 17.45
C ALA A 64 2.99 4.99 17.58
N GLN A 65 3.06 6.31 17.49
CA GLN A 65 4.30 7.02 17.75
C GLN A 65 4.63 6.77 19.22
N THR A 66 5.68 6.00 19.52
CA THR A 66 6.18 5.86 20.88
C THR A 66 6.47 7.27 21.40
N PRO A 67 5.85 7.74 22.49
CA PRO A 67 6.16 9.06 23.02
C PRO A 67 7.62 9.05 23.45
N THR A 68 8.47 9.76 22.72
CA THR A 68 9.82 10.11 23.17
C THR A 68 9.66 11.09 24.34
N ASN A 69 9.53 10.56 25.54
CA ASN A 69 9.75 11.33 26.76
C ASN A 69 11.27 11.46 26.92
N SER A 70 11.85 12.56 26.43
CA SER A 70 13.15 13.02 26.89
C SER A 70 12.93 13.77 28.20
N ALA A 71 13.44 13.18 29.30
CA ALA A 71 13.53 13.79 30.62
C ALA A 71 14.54 14.94 30.67
#